data_AF-A0A7S1EQR1-F1
#
_entry.id   AF-A0A7S1EQR1-F1
#
_cell.length_a   1.000
_cell.length_b   1.000
_cell.length_c   1.000
_cell.angle_alpha   90.00
_cell.angle_beta   90.00
_cell.angle_gamma   90.00
#
_symmetry.space_group_name_H-M   'P 1'
#
loop_
_entity.id
_entity.type
_entity.pdbx_description
1 polymer ?
#
loop_
_entity_poly.entity_id
_entity_poly.type
_entity_poly.pdbx_seq_one_letter_code
_entity_poly.pdbx_strand_id
1 'polypeptide(L)'
;KLDSESIVYLLDQYAQEPMGGNTRLSNKTKSQLISSMIEFKNIFTILTYFIDTGNNDHDIPVGIMNCIKSFSTFYASQLINIHDLYVADGYRNQGIAKMMFDKVQKIGEDLN
;
A
#
# COMPACT_ATOMS: atom_id res chain seq x y z
N LYS A 1 11.80 -7.17 3.21
CA LYS A 1 10.96 -8.39 3.23
C LYS A 1 9.54 -7.94 2.98
N LEU A 2 8.81 -8.59 2.06
CA LEU A 2 7.40 -8.25 1.80
C LEU A 2 6.55 -8.78 2.95
N ASP A 3 5.79 -7.93 3.63
CA ASP A 3 4.78 -8.37 4.60
C ASP A 3 3.47 -8.65 3.87
N SER A 4 3.37 -9.87 3.37
CA SER A 4 2.26 -10.37 2.56
C SER A 4 0.92 -10.33 3.31
N GLU A 5 0.93 -10.63 4.60
CA GLU A 5 -0.30 -10.74 5.40
C GLU A 5 -0.90 -9.37 5.64
N SER A 6 -0.08 -8.39 6.02
CA SER A 6 -0.52 -6.99 6.21
C SER A 6 -1.05 -6.37 4.91
N ILE A 7 -0.42 -6.68 3.77
CA ILE A 7 -0.89 -6.21 2.45
C ILE A 7 -2.29 -6.74 2.14
N VAL A 8 -2.47 -8.07 2.22
CA VAL A 8 -3.77 -8.69 1.93
C VAL A 8 -4.83 -8.22 2.92
N TYR A 9 -4.48 -8.07 4.19
CA TYR A 9 -5.37 -7.55 5.23
C TYR A 9 -5.85 -6.13 4.91
N LEU A 10 -4.94 -5.18 4.68
CA LEU A 10 -5.30 -3.78 4.43
C LEU A 10 -6.06 -3.60 3.11
N LEU A 11 -5.74 -4.36 2.07
CA LEU A 11 -6.49 -4.32 0.81
C LEU A 11 -7.89 -4.93 0.94
N ASP A 12 -8.06 -5.97 1.77
CA ASP A 12 -9.39 -6.50 2.07
C ASP A 12 -10.24 -5.50 2.88
N GLN A 13 -9.63 -4.76 3.81
CA GLN A 13 -10.32 -3.66 4.49
C GLN A 13 -10.71 -2.56 3.50
N TYR A 14 -9.78 -2.14 2.63
CA TYR A 14 -10.06 -1.13 1.62
C TYR A 14 -11.20 -1.54 0.69
N ALA A 15 -11.21 -2.78 0.19
CA ALA A 15 -12.24 -3.29 -0.73
C ALA A 15 -13.67 -3.27 -0.14
N GLN A 16 -13.78 -3.36 1.19
CA GLN A 16 -15.06 -3.31 1.90
C GLN A 16 -15.61 -1.89 2.08
N GLU A 17 -14.80 -0.85 1.85
CA GLU A 17 -15.24 0.54 1.96
C GLU A 17 -15.99 0.97 0.68
N PRO A 18 -16.80 2.04 0.73
CA PRO A 18 -17.49 2.57 -0.44
C PRO A 18 -16.59 2.83 -1.64
N MET A 19 -15.36 3.31 -1.40
CA MET A 19 -14.38 3.57 -2.46
C MET A 19 -13.72 2.30 -3.03
N GLY A 20 -13.75 1.19 -2.28
CA GLY A 20 -13.16 -0.10 -2.67
C GLY A 20 -14.15 -1.09 -3.28
N GLY A 21 -15.42 -0.72 -3.42
CA GLY A 21 -16.46 -1.56 -4.04
C GLY A 21 -17.38 -2.28 -3.05
N ASN A 22 -17.36 -1.92 -1.76
CA ASN A 22 -18.23 -2.46 -0.71
C ASN A 22 -18.21 -4.00 -0.59
N THR A 23 -17.16 -4.67 -1.06
CA THR A 23 -17.11 -6.13 -1.16
C THR A 23 -15.72 -6.64 -0.79
N ARG A 24 -15.66 -7.68 0.04
CA ARG A 24 -14.39 -8.35 0.36
C ARG A 24 -13.69 -8.86 -0.88
N LEU A 25 -12.36 -8.93 -0.82
CA LEU A 25 -11.58 -9.62 -1.83
C LEU A 25 -11.98 -11.11 -1.84
N SER A 26 -12.13 -11.67 -3.03
CA SER A 26 -12.42 -13.09 -3.17
C SER A 26 -11.27 -13.94 -2.63
N ASN A 27 -11.56 -15.17 -2.18
CA ASN A 27 -10.52 -16.10 -1.73
C ASN A 27 -9.45 -16.36 -2.80
N LYS A 28 -9.87 -16.39 -4.08
CA LYS A 28 -8.97 -16.52 -5.23
C LYS A 28 -8.03 -15.32 -5.34
N THR A 29 -8.56 -14.10 -5.18
CA THR A 29 -7.75 -12.88 -5.20
C THR A 29 -6.73 -12.91 -4.07
N LYS A 30 -7.18 -13.19 -2.83
CA LYS A 30 -6.30 -13.23 -1.64
C LYS A 30 -5.14 -14.23 -1.79
N SER A 31 -5.40 -15.41 -2.38
CA SER A 31 -4.38 -16.45 -2.54
C SER A 31 -3.36 -16.17 -3.66
N GLN A 32 -3.76 -15.42 -4.70
CA GLN A 32 -2.90 -15.16 -5.87
C GLN A 32 -2.19 -13.80 -5.82
N LEU A 33 -2.75 -12.84 -5.08
CA LEU A 33 -2.36 -11.43 -5.13
C LEU A 33 -0.85 -11.23 -4.95
N ILE A 34 -0.29 -11.79 -3.87
CA ILE A 34 1.11 -11.56 -3.53
C ILE A 34 2.05 -12.20 -4.56
N SER A 35 1.77 -13.43 -4.99
CA SER A 35 2.57 -14.08 -6.05
C SER A 35 2.54 -13.28 -7.36
N SER A 36 1.36 -12.77 -7.74
CA SER A 36 1.22 -11.96 -8.96
C SER A 36 1.90 -10.60 -8.84
N MET A 37 1.85 -9.95 -7.68
CA MET A 37 2.59 -8.71 -7.42
C MET A 37 4.10 -8.92 -7.56
N ILE A 38 4.63 -10.01 -7.00
CA ILE A 38 6.06 -10.35 -7.11
C ILE A 38 6.44 -10.61 -8.58
N GLU A 39 5.60 -11.31 -9.34
CA GLU A 39 5.84 -11.62 -10.75
C GLU A 39 5.83 -10.38 -11.64
N PHE A 40 4.97 -9.38 -11.34
CA PHE A 40 4.86 -8.14 -12.12
C PHE A 40 6.13 -7.25 -12.04
N LYS A 41 6.97 -7.41 -11.01
CA LYS A 41 8.30 -6.78 -10.79
C LYS A 41 8.35 -5.25 -10.66
N ASN A 42 7.38 -4.51 -11.19
CA ASN A 42 7.35 -3.04 -11.21
C ASN A 42 6.49 -2.42 -10.10
N ILE A 43 6.00 -3.23 -9.16
CA ILE A 43 5.21 -2.78 -8.02
C ILE A 43 6.08 -2.69 -6.76
N PHE A 44 5.82 -1.69 -5.94
CA PHE A 44 6.30 -1.64 -4.56
C PHE A 44 5.19 -1.11 -3.66
N THR A 45 5.26 -1.45 -2.38
CA THR A 45 4.23 -1.10 -1.42
C THR A 45 4.87 -0.38 -0.22
N ILE A 46 4.27 0.72 0.20
CA ILE A 46 4.55 1.35 1.49
C ILE A 46 3.51 0.86 2.49
N LEU A 47 3.99 0.33 3.62
CA LEU A 47 3.15 -0.04 4.76
C LEU A 47 3.46 0.90 5.92
N THR A 48 2.41 1.35 6.61
CA THR A 48 2.52 2.10 7.86
C THR A 48 1.97 1.26 8.99
N TYR A 49 2.71 1.20 10.09
CA TYR A 49 2.33 0.48 11.29
C TYR A 49 2.13 1.46 12.44
N PHE A 50 1.11 1.21 13.25
CA PHE A 50 0.99 1.77 14.58
C PHE A 50 1.74 0.85 15.54
N ILE A 51 2.75 1.41 16.20
CA ILE A 51 3.54 0.71 17.21
C ILE A 51 2.78 0.79 18.52
N ASP A 52 2.18 -0.32 18.94
CA ASP A 52 1.60 -0.38 20.28
C ASP A 52 2.73 -0.61 21.30
N THR A 53 2.80 0.27 22.30
CA THR A 53 3.77 0.16 23.41
C THR A 53 3.17 -0.55 24.62
N GLY A 54 1.90 -0.98 24.54
CA GLY A 54 1.22 -1.84 25.50
C GLY A 54 1.51 -3.34 25.30
N ASN A 55 0.76 -4.20 26.00
CA ASN A 55 0.94 -5.66 26.05
C ASN A 55 0.61 -6.41 24.73
N ASN A 56 0.58 -5.73 23.59
CA ASN A 56 0.34 -6.39 22.31
C ASN A 56 1.67 -6.87 21.72
N ASP A 57 1.75 -8.15 21.37
CA ASP A 57 2.98 -8.79 20.87
C ASP A 57 3.37 -8.39 19.43
N HIS A 58 2.59 -7.53 18.76
CA HIS A 58 2.82 -7.16 17.36
C HIS A 58 2.32 -5.75 17.00
N ASP A 59 3.05 -5.11 16.09
CA ASP A 59 2.67 -3.84 15.49
C ASP A 59 1.41 -4.00 14.62
N ILE A 60 0.57 -2.97 14.61
CA ILE A 60 -0.71 -3.00 13.88
C ILE A 60 -0.54 -2.34 12.52
N PRO A 61 -0.82 -3.00 11.39
CA PRO A 61 -0.80 -2.36 10.07
C PRO A 61 -2.00 -1.41 9.94
N VAL A 62 -1.74 -0.14 9.62
CA VAL A 62 -2.77 0.93 9.60
C VAL A 62 -2.83 1.72 8.30
N GLY A 63 -1.83 1.59 7.43
CA GLY A 63 -1.80 2.29 6.16
C GLY A 63 -1.09 1.48 5.08
N ILE A 64 -1.62 1.55 3.86
CA ILE A 64 -1.02 0.96 2.67
C ILE A 64 -1.04 1.95 1.51
N MET A 65 0.04 1.99 0.75
CA MET A 65 0.11 2.63 -0.55
C MET A 65 0.79 1.70 -1.56
N ASN A 66 0.04 1.25 -2.56
CA ASN A 66 0.58 0.46 -3.66
C ASN A 66 1.02 1.39 -4.79
N CYS A 67 2.27 1.24 -5.22
CA CYS A 67 2.87 2.10 -6.22
C CYS A 67 3.43 1.28 -7.38
N ILE A 68 3.20 1.74 -8.61
CA ILE A 68 3.69 1.12 -9.84
C ILE A 68 4.73 2.03 -10.46
N LYS A 69 5.96 1.52 -10.64
CA LYS A 69 7.00 2.17 -11.44
C LYS A 69 6.65 2.02 -12.92
N SER A 70 6.63 3.13 -13.64
CA SER A 70 6.36 3.16 -15.09
C SER A 70 7.18 4.26 -15.77
N PHE A 71 6.81 4.63 -17.00
CA PHE A 71 7.57 5.56 -17.84
C PHE A 71 6.62 6.57 -18.50
N SER A 72 6.99 7.85 -18.47
CA SER A 72 6.25 8.92 -19.14
C SER A 72 6.77 9.07 -20.56
N THR A 73 5.90 8.88 -21.55
CA THR A 73 6.24 9.15 -22.96
C THR A 73 6.31 10.64 -23.28
N PHE A 74 5.60 11.49 -22.51
CA PHE A 74 5.65 12.95 -22.67
C PHE A 74 6.90 13.58 -22.06
N TYR A 75 7.40 13.03 -20.96
CA TYR A 75 8.62 13.53 -20.29
C TYR A 75 9.87 12.70 -20.58
N ALA A 76 9.72 11.57 -21.28
CA ALA A 76 10.79 10.60 -21.54
C ALA A 76 11.55 10.19 -20.26
N SER A 77 10.86 10.06 -19.11
CA SER A 77 11.46 9.76 -17.81
C SER A 77 10.72 8.65 -17.07
N GLN A 78 11.37 8.06 -16.06
CA GLN A 78 10.69 7.20 -15.09
C GLN A 78 9.65 8.00 -14.29
N LEU A 79 8.58 7.32 -13.88
CA LEU A 79 7.55 7.89 -13.00
C LEU A 79 7.01 6.81 -12.05
N ILE A 80 6.42 7.26 -10.94
CA ILE A 80 5.74 6.40 -9.97
C ILE A 80 4.25 6.75 -10.00
N ASN A 81 3.40 5.77 -10.30
CA ASN A 81 1.95 5.87 -10.16
C ASN A 81 1.53 5.36 -8.80
N ILE A 82 0.71 6.11 -8.08
CA ILE A 82 0.03 5.63 -6.87
C ILE A 82 -1.25 4.95 -7.33
N HIS A 83 -1.33 3.63 -7.17
CA HIS A 83 -2.45 2.83 -7.63
C HIS A 83 -3.56 2.76 -6.58
N ASP A 84 -3.18 2.37 -5.36
CA ASP A 84 -4.08 2.31 -4.20
C ASP A 84 -3.47 3.10 -3.04
N LEU A 85 -4.32 3.79 -2.29
CA LEU A 85 -3.98 4.43 -1.02
C LEU A 85 -5.11 4.18 -0.03
N TYR A 86 -4.80 3.58 1.10
CA TYR A 86 -5.76 3.34 2.16
C TYR A 86 -5.15 3.60 3.54
N VAL A 87 -5.94 4.21 4.42
CA VAL A 87 -5.68 4.36 5.85
C VAL A 87 -6.88 3.82 6.60
N ALA A 88 -6.61 2.90 7.52
CA ALA A 88 -7.62 2.26 8.36
C ALA A 88 -8.44 3.32 9.12
N ASP A 89 -9.75 3.11 9.25
CA ASP A 89 -10.70 4.15 9.64
C ASP A 89 -10.34 4.87 10.96
N GLY A 90 -10.01 4.11 12.01
CA GLY A 90 -9.60 4.65 13.32
C GLY A 90 -8.25 5.39 13.34
N TYR A 91 -7.50 5.36 12.24
CA TYR A 91 -6.18 5.98 12.09
C TYR A 91 -6.18 7.16 11.09
N ARG A 92 -7.34 7.49 10.51
CA ARG A 92 -7.47 8.63 9.59
C ARG A 92 -7.28 9.97 10.32
N ASN A 93 -6.99 11.03 9.55
CA ASN A 93 -6.75 12.40 10.04
C ASN A 93 -5.53 12.58 10.95
N GLN A 94 -4.61 11.60 11.00
CA GLN A 94 -3.39 11.64 11.81
C GLN A 94 -2.11 11.88 10.98
N GLY A 95 -2.25 12.29 9.71
CA GLY A 95 -1.10 12.54 8.82
C GLY A 95 -0.46 11.30 8.19
N ILE A 96 -0.98 10.09 8.44
CA ILE A 96 -0.44 8.83 7.91
C ILE A 96 -0.33 8.82 6.37
N ALA A 97 -1.37 9.28 5.67
CA ALA A 97 -1.31 9.38 4.21
C ALA A 97 -0.16 10.29 3.74
N LYS A 98 0.03 11.44 4.42
CA LYS A 98 1.13 12.36 4.16
C LYS A 98 2.49 11.68 4.39
N MET A 99 2.67 10.92 5.46
CA MET A 99 3.91 10.18 5.70
C MET A 99 4.24 9.21 4.57
N MET A 100 3.22 8.51 4.03
CA MET A 100 3.41 7.62 2.88
C MET A 100 3.75 8.40 1.60
N PHE A 101 3.10 9.54 1.35
CA PHE A 101 3.44 10.42 0.23
C PHE A 101 4.88 10.94 0.33
N ASP A 102 5.29 11.40 1.51
CA ASP A 102 6.66 11.90 1.76
C ASP A 102 7.69 10.77 1.48
N LYS A 103 7.35 9.53 1.86
CA LYS A 103 8.20 8.35 1.56
C LYS A 103 8.27 8.05 0.06
N VAL A 104 7.15 8.10 -0.66
CA VAL A 104 7.11 7.89 -2.12
C VAL A 104 7.83 9.00 -2.86
N GLN A 105 7.66 10.25 -2.45
CA GLN A 105 8.40 11.39 -2.99
C GLN A 105 9.91 11.14 -2.85
N LYS A 106 10.37 10.73 -1.67
CA LYS A 106 11.79 10.45 -1.46
C LYS A 106 12.32 9.34 -2.37
N ILE A 107 11.53 8.27 -2.58
CA ILE A 107 11.87 7.22 -3.53
C ILE A 107 11.96 7.77 -4.96
N GLY A 108 11.03 8.65 -5.35
CA GLY A 108 11.04 9.30 -6.66
C GLY A 108 12.25 10.20 -6.89
N GLU A 109 12.69 10.94 -5.86
CA GLU A 109 13.92 11.74 -5.90
C GLU A 109 15.16 10.87 -6.13
N ASP A 110 15.20 9.66 -5.56
CA ASP A 110 16.32 8.72 -5.69
C ASP A 110 16.32 7.93 -7.02
N LEU A 111 15.30 8.10 -7.89
CA LEU A 111 15.26 7.50 -9.24
C LEU A 111 15.92 8.36 -10.32
N ASN A 112 16.21 9.63 -10.01
CA ASN A 112 16.90 10.57 -10.90
C ASN A 112 18.41 10.56 -10.67
#